data_AF-B9SGE5-F1
#
_entry.id   AF-B9SGE5-F1
#
_cell.length_a   1.000
_cell.length_b   1.000
_cell.length_c   1.000
_cell.angle_alpha   90.00
_cell.angle_beta   90.00
_cell.angle_gamma   90.00
#
_symmetry.space_group_name_H-M   'P 1'
#
loop_
_entity.id
_entity.type
_entity.pdbx_description
1 polymer ?
#
loop_
_entity_poly.entity_id
_entity_poly.type
_entity_poly.pdbx_seq_one_letter_code
_entity_poly.pdbx_strand_id
1 'polypeptide(L)'
;MASLTVSSPLLTSPTLVSSHCSPRLISKRTARFSNTNSTIQLFSYSLQFQPLTSFHDSLRTSKTAPISATMATGIVKEVLPPALTSTSDPPPVFDGTTRLYISYTCPYAQRVWITRNCKGLQDLIKLVPIDLQDRPAWYKEKVYPPNKVPALEHNNEVKGESLDLIQYIDSNFDGPLLFPDDPAKKDLAEELIAYIDSFNKALVSLFKGEANEAGAVLDFIETSLTKFDDGPLFLGQFSLVDIAYAPFIDRFQPALLDVRDYDITAGRPNLAAWIEEMNKNEAYNQTRRDPKEYVESYKRRFLAQL
;
A
#
# COMPACT_ATOMS: atom_id res chain seq x y z
N MET A 1 -13.33 17.31 -75.18
CA MET A 1 -13.47 18.28 -74.06
C MET A 1 -14.50 17.70 -73.11
N ALA A 2 -14.26 17.37 -71.85
CA ALA A 2 -13.13 17.57 -70.94
C ALA A 2 -12.98 16.32 -70.05
N SER A 3 -11.75 16.03 -69.65
CA SER A 3 -11.37 14.97 -68.71
C SER A 3 -11.76 15.37 -67.29
N LEU A 4 -12.21 14.42 -66.46
CA LEU A 4 -12.22 14.54 -65.00
C LEU A 4 -12.07 13.15 -64.37
N THR A 5 -10.82 12.87 -64.01
CA THR A 5 -10.35 11.83 -63.09
C THR A 5 -10.86 12.10 -61.68
N VAL A 6 -11.42 11.09 -61.00
CA VAL A 6 -11.68 11.13 -59.56
C VAL A 6 -10.76 10.12 -58.88
N SER A 7 -9.77 10.64 -58.17
CA SER A 7 -8.80 9.89 -57.37
C SER A 7 -9.38 9.58 -55.98
N SER A 8 -9.23 8.34 -55.52
CA SER A 8 -9.51 7.91 -54.14
C SER A 8 -8.47 8.49 -53.17
N PRO A 9 -8.85 9.02 -52.01
CA PRO A 9 -7.88 9.39 -50.98
C PRO A 9 -7.45 8.16 -50.17
N LEU A 10 -6.13 7.97 -50.09
CA LEU A 10 -5.46 7.11 -49.11
C LEU A 10 -5.76 7.60 -47.69
N LEU A 11 -6.17 6.69 -46.79
CA LEU A 11 -6.18 6.94 -45.36
C LEU A 11 -4.74 7.15 -44.87
N THR A 12 -4.41 8.36 -44.46
CA THR A 12 -3.21 8.67 -43.69
C THR A 12 -3.47 8.46 -42.21
N SER A 13 -2.57 7.74 -41.54
CA SER A 13 -2.54 7.51 -40.10
C SER A 13 -2.54 8.83 -39.30
N PRO A 14 -3.28 8.95 -38.18
CA PRO A 14 -3.17 10.12 -37.33
C PRO A 14 -1.89 10.06 -36.48
N THR A 15 -1.08 11.10 -36.61
CA THR A 15 0.02 11.47 -35.72
C THR A 15 -0.48 11.68 -34.28
N LEU A 16 0.16 11.01 -33.33
CA LEU A 16 0.01 11.24 -31.88
C LEU A 16 0.53 12.63 -31.52
N VAL A 17 -0.37 13.54 -31.16
CA VAL A 17 -0.02 14.80 -30.48
C VAL A 17 0.08 14.51 -28.98
N SER A 18 1.27 14.68 -28.42
CA SER A 18 1.53 14.65 -26.99
C SER A 18 0.81 15.80 -26.29
N SER A 19 -0.26 15.53 -25.54
CA SER A 19 -0.87 16.48 -24.61
C SER A 19 -0.26 16.29 -23.22
N HIS A 20 0.63 17.21 -22.82
CA HIS A 20 1.03 17.36 -21.42
C HIS A 20 -0.18 17.77 -20.57
N CYS A 21 -0.57 16.92 -19.63
CA CYS A 21 -1.57 17.25 -18.62
C CYS A 21 -0.86 17.78 -17.36
N SER A 22 -0.95 19.09 -17.13
CA SER A 22 -0.47 19.71 -15.89
C SER A 22 -1.60 19.76 -14.85
N PRO A 23 -1.35 19.40 -13.58
CA PRO A 23 -2.37 19.47 -12.53
C PRO A 23 -2.78 20.93 -12.28
N ARG A 24 -4.09 21.19 -12.21
CA ARG A 24 -4.67 22.51 -11.94
C ARG A 24 -5.20 22.54 -10.50
N LEU A 25 -4.76 23.51 -9.71
CA LEU A 25 -5.21 23.73 -8.33
C LEU A 25 -6.65 24.25 -8.33
N ILE A 26 -7.58 23.53 -7.69
CA ILE A 26 -9.02 23.87 -7.71
C ILE A 26 -9.47 24.65 -6.46
N SER A 27 -8.85 24.46 -5.29
CA SER A 27 -9.22 25.22 -4.09
C SER A 27 -8.12 25.24 -3.03
N LYS A 28 -7.98 26.36 -2.32
CA LYS A 28 -7.23 26.48 -1.07
C LYS A 28 -8.24 26.62 0.06
N ARG A 29 -8.29 25.67 0.99
CA ARG A 29 -9.04 25.82 2.24
C ARG A 29 -8.06 25.92 3.40
N THR A 30 -8.24 26.96 4.20
CA THR A 30 -7.50 27.20 5.43
C THR A 30 -8.36 26.72 6.59
N ALA A 31 -7.97 25.64 7.25
CA ALA A 31 -8.56 25.25 8.53
C ALA A 31 -7.71 25.88 9.64
N ARG A 32 -8.32 26.64 10.54
CA ARG A 32 -7.66 27.25 11.70
C ARG A 32 -8.19 26.56 12.96
N PHE A 33 -7.37 25.71 13.57
CA PHE A 33 -7.69 25.11 14.86
C PHE A 33 -7.36 26.12 15.97
N SER A 34 -8.33 26.41 16.82
CA SER A 34 -8.14 27.25 18.01
C SER A 34 -7.52 26.43 19.14
N ASN A 35 -6.19 26.22 19.11
CA ASN A 35 -5.33 26.38 20.29
C ASN A 35 -3.81 26.19 20.06
N THR A 36 -3.30 26.33 18.84
CA THR A 36 -1.84 26.35 18.59
C THR A 36 -1.54 27.22 17.36
N ASN A 37 -0.47 28.02 17.41
CA ASN A 37 -0.05 28.97 16.35
C ASN A 37 0.50 28.29 15.07
N SER A 38 0.01 27.11 14.72
CA SER A 38 0.45 26.35 13.54
C SER A 38 -0.66 26.30 12.50
N THR A 39 -0.37 26.80 11.29
CA THR A 39 -1.28 26.74 10.13
C THR A 39 -0.82 25.61 9.20
N ILE A 40 -1.67 24.62 8.94
CA ILE A 40 -1.42 23.56 7.95
C ILE A 40 -2.23 23.88 6.68
N GLN A 41 -1.59 23.88 5.52
CA GLN A 41 -2.28 23.98 4.23
C GLN A 41 -2.51 22.58 3.67
N LEU A 42 -3.77 22.25 3.38
CA LEU A 42 -4.16 21.03 2.69
C LEU A 42 -4.38 21.35 1.20
N PHE A 43 -3.80 20.52 0.34
CA PHE A 43 -3.99 20.60 -1.11
C PHE A 43 -4.75 19.36 -1.59
N SER A 44 -5.95 19.58 -2.10
CA SER A 44 -6.77 18.55 -2.75
C SER A 44 -6.55 18.61 -4.26
N TYR A 45 -6.13 17.49 -4.85
CA TYR A 45 -6.03 17.31 -6.30
C TYR A 45 -7.12 16.36 -6.76
N SER A 46 -7.87 16.73 -7.81
CA SER A 46 -8.85 15.87 -8.46
C SER A 46 -8.34 15.46 -9.83
N LEU A 47 -8.25 14.15 -10.08
CA LEU A 47 -8.05 13.60 -11.42
C LEU A 47 -9.44 13.43 -12.06
N GLN A 48 -9.76 14.28 -13.04
CA GLN A 48 -10.96 14.08 -13.86
C GLN A 48 -10.66 13.03 -14.94
N PHE A 49 -11.26 11.84 -14.81
CA PHE A 49 -11.32 10.88 -15.90
C PHE A 49 -12.56 11.18 -16.76
N GLN A 50 -12.38 11.25 -18.08
CA GLN A 50 -13.49 11.27 -19.03
C GLN A 50 -14.03 9.85 -19.24
N PRO A 51 -15.36 9.66 -19.37
CA PRO A 51 -15.95 8.33 -19.51
C PRO A 51 -15.80 7.81 -20.95
N LEU A 52 -15.32 6.57 -21.10
CA LEU A 52 -15.51 5.79 -22.32
C LEU A 52 -16.80 4.99 -22.22
N THR A 53 -17.68 5.17 -23.20
CA THR A 53 -18.95 4.47 -23.35
C THR A 53 -18.76 3.15 -24.10
N SER A 54 -19.15 2.02 -23.50
CA SER A 54 -20.22 1.11 -23.98
C SER A 54 -20.11 -0.31 -23.41
N PHE A 55 -21.16 -0.66 -22.65
CA PHE A 55 -21.86 -1.94 -22.51
C PHE A 55 -21.14 -3.29 -22.70
N HIS A 56 -21.08 -4.07 -21.60
CA HIS A 56 -21.83 -5.32 -21.53
C HIS A 56 -22.35 -5.54 -20.10
N ASP A 57 -23.67 -5.65 -19.97
CA ASP A 57 -24.41 -5.78 -18.73
C ASP A 57 -24.48 -7.26 -18.31
N SER A 58 -24.09 -7.57 -17.07
CA SER A 58 -24.37 -8.86 -16.44
C SER A 58 -24.64 -8.63 -14.96
N LEU A 59 -25.93 -8.59 -14.62
CA LEU A 59 -26.43 -8.48 -13.26
C LEU A 59 -25.98 -9.69 -12.42
N ARG A 60 -25.09 -9.46 -11.45
CA ARG A 60 -24.80 -10.41 -10.37
C ARG A 60 -25.38 -9.86 -9.07
N THR A 61 -26.47 -10.47 -8.60
CA THR A 61 -27.07 -10.20 -7.29
C THR A 61 -26.13 -10.68 -6.18
N SER A 62 -25.57 -9.75 -5.40
CA SER A 62 -24.82 -10.03 -4.18
C SER A 62 -25.77 -10.10 -2.99
N LYS A 63 -25.84 -11.25 -2.32
CA LYS A 63 -26.40 -11.37 -0.97
C LYS A 63 -25.26 -11.18 0.02
N THR A 64 -25.31 -10.10 0.78
CA THR A 64 -24.43 -9.82 1.91
C THR A 64 -24.73 -10.80 3.06
N ALA A 65 -23.69 -11.52 3.49
CA ALA A 65 -23.67 -12.24 4.76
C ALA A 65 -22.39 -11.83 5.51
N PRO A 66 -22.43 -11.63 6.84
CA PRO A 66 -21.26 -11.27 7.62
C PRO A 66 -20.31 -12.46 7.68
N ILE A 67 -19.04 -12.24 7.32
CA ILE A 67 -18.00 -13.28 7.36
C ILE A 67 -17.45 -13.34 8.78
N SER A 68 -17.87 -14.35 9.53
CA SER A 68 -17.14 -14.81 10.71
C SER A 68 -15.96 -15.67 10.22
N ALA A 69 -14.74 -15.18 10.46
CA ALA A 69 -13.53 -15.86 10.03
C ALA A 69 -13.26 -17.09 10.92
N THR A 70 -13.79 -18.24 10.54
CA THR A 70 -13.22 -19.53 10.94
C THR A 70 -13.40 -20.53 9.80
N MET A 71 -12.53 -20.43 8.79
CA MET A 71 -12.34 -21.51 7.82
C MET A 71 -11.03 -22.21 8.13
N ALA A 72 -11.13 -23.39 8.73
CA ALA A 72 -10.03 -24.32 8.90
C ALA A 72 -9.67 -24.92 7.53
N THR A 73 -8.77 -24.28 6.80
CA THR A 73 -8.00 -24.92 5.73
C THR A 73 -6.61 -25.21 6.29
N GLY A 74 -6.11 -26.43 6.07
CA GLY A 74 -4.80 -26.84 6.58
C GLY A 74 -3.72 -25.82 6.22
N ILE A 75 -3.01 -25.33 7.22
CA ILE A 75 -2.00 -24.28 7.08
C ILE A 75 -0.79 -24.88 6.36
N VAL A 76 -0.80 -24.87 5.03
CA VAL A 76 0.42 -25.13 4.24
C VAL A 76 1.21 -23.83 4.26
N LYS A 77 2.29 -23.81 5.04
CA LYS A 77 3.23 -22.68 5.05
C LYS A 77 3.92 -22.62 3.69
N GLU A 78 3.70 -21.55 2.94
CA GLU A 78 4.36 -21.32 1.65
C GLU A 78 5.89 -21.36 1.82
N VAL A 79 6.57 -22.08 0.93
CA VAL A 79 8.03 -22.06 0.85
C VAL A 79 8.45 -20.75 0.18
N LEU A 80 9.03 -19.84 0.97
CA LEU A 80 9.47 -18.55 0.49
C LEU A 80 10.75 -18.68 -0.38
N PRO A 81 10.79 -18.08 -1.58
CA PRO A 81 11.97 -18.12 -2.44
C PRO A 81 13.16 -17.34 -1.81
N PRO A 82 14.41 -17.69 -2.14
CA PRO A 82 15.57 -16.94 -1.70
C PRO A 82 15.61 -15.54 -2.34
N ALA A 83 16.16 -14.55 -1.63
CA ALA A 83 16.36 -13.21 -2.16
C ALA A 83 17.40 -13.21 -3.29
N LEU A 84 17.05 -12.58 -4.41
CA LEU A 84 17.92 -12.41 -5.57
C LEU A 84 18.91 -11.26 -5.34
N THR A 85 20.16 -11.49 -5.74
CA THR A 85 21.31 -10.59 -5.54
C THR A 85 21.86 -10.06 -6.85
N SER A 86 22.95 -9.29 -6.81
CA SER A 86 23.62 -8.75 -8.00
C SER A 86 24.12 -9.81 -8.99
N THR A 87 24.37 -11.03 -8.49
CA THR A 87 24.85 -12.17 -9.28
C THR A 87 23.74 -13.10 -9.76
N SER A 88 22.48 -12.82 -9.40
CA SER A 88 21.34 -13.65 -9.79
C SER A 88 20.86 -13.33 -11.20
N ASP A 89 20.55 -14.36 -11.97
CA ASP A 89 19.92 -14.21 -13.29
C ASP A 89 18.53 -13.58 -13.19
N PRO A 90 18.10 -12.79 -14.20
CA PRO A 90 16.76 -12.24 -14.23
C PRO A 90 15.70 -13.35 -14.35
N PRO A 91 14.55 -13.23 -13.66
CA PRO A 91 13.41 -14.06 -14.01
C PRO A 91 12.93 -13.72 -15.44
N PRO A 92 12.15 -14.61 -16.08
CA PRO A 92 11.40 -14.23 -17.27
C PRO A 92 10.53 -13.01 -16.98
N VAL A 93 10.40 -12.10 -17.96
CA VAL A 93 9.59 -10.89 -17.86
C VAL A 93 8.53 -10.94 -18.95
N PHE A 94 7.28 -10.66 -18.60
CA PHE A 94 6.12 -10.71 -19.48
C PHE A 94 5.89 -12.06 -20.15
N ASP A 95 6.14 -13.14 -19.42
CA ASP A 95 5.85 -14.52 -19.82
C ASP A 95 4.43 -14.99 -19.44
N GLY A 96 3.60 -14.09 -18.91
CA GLY A 96 2.26 -14.37 -18.41
C GLY A 96 2.19 -14.71 -16.91
N THR A 97 3.32 -14.91 -16.23
CA THR A 97 3.33 -15.12 -14.78
C THR A 97 3.21 -13.78 -14.05
N THR A 98 2.30 -13.69 -13.09
CA THR A 98 2.20 -12.51 -12.21
C THR A 98 3.30 -12.56 -11.16
N ARG A 99 4.12 -11.50 -11.07
CA ARG A 99 5.25 -11.43 -10.12
C ARG A 99 5.16 -10.20 -9.24
N LEU A 100 5.35 -10.39 -7.94
CA LEU A 100 5.48 -9.33 -6.97
C LEU A 100 6.95 -9.22 -6.53
N TYR A 101 7.63 -8.19 -7.04
CA TYR A 101 9.01 -7.88 -6.69
C TYR A 101 9.01 -7.17 -5.32
N ILE A 102 9.66 -7.80 -4.34
CA ILE A 102 9.67 -7.33 -2.94
C ILE A 102 11.08 -7.27 -2.37
N SER A 103 11.19 -6.74 -1.17
CA SER A 103 12.26 -7.11 -0.24
C SER A 103 11.61 -7.55 1.06
N TYR A 104 12.05 -8.66 1.65
CA TYR A 104 11.44 -9.23 2.85
C TYR A 104 11.44 -8.28 4.06
N THR A 105 12.30 -7.28 4.07
CA THR A 105 12.38 -6.30 5.16
C THR A 105 11.68 -4.98 4.85
N CYS A 106 11.23 -4.75 3.61
CA CYS A 106 10.60 -3.49 3.19
C CYS A 106 9.15 -3.39 3.69
N PRO A 107 8.79 -2.38 4.52
CA PRO A 107 7.43 -2.23 5.03
C PRO A 107 6.41 -1.92 3.92
N TYR A 108 6.83 -1.15 2.90
CA TYR A 108 5.97 -0.85 1.74
C TYR A 108 5.64 -2.11 0.95
N ALA A 109 6.61 -3.01 0.76
CA ALA A 109 6.39 -4.26 0.05
C ALA A 109 5.56 -5.25 0.87
N GLN A 110 5.72 -5.21 2.20
CA GLN A 110 4.93 -6.03 3.11
C GLN A 110 3.43 -5.72 3.02
N ARG A 111 3.01 -4.47 2.77
CA ARG A 111 1.59 -4.14 2.49
C ARG A 111 1.00 -5.04 1.40
N VAL A 112 1.68 -5.09 0.26
CA VAL A 112 1.24 -5.83 -0.94
C VAL A 112 1.31 -7.33 -0.71
N TRP A 113 2.31 -7.79 0.05
CA TRP A 113 2.42 -9.20 0.45
C TRP A 113 1.28 -9.63 1.39
N ILE A 114 0.90 -8.79 2.37
CA ILE A 114 -0.24 -9.06 3.24
C ILE A 114 -1.52 -9.14 2.39
N THR A 115 -1.77 -8.17 1.50
CA THR A 115 -2.93 -8.18 0.60
C THR A 115 -3.00 -9.46 -0.24
N ARG A 116 -1.87 -9.88 -0.84
CA ARG A 116 -1.76 -11.14 -1.57
C ARG A 116 -2.17 -12.33 -0.71
N ASN A 117 -1.66 -12.43 0.51
CA ASN A 117 -1.93 -13.57 1.40
C ASN A 117 -3.39 -13.56 1.89
N CYS A 118 -3.93 -12.40 2.27
CA CYS A 118 -5.30 -12.25 2.73
C CYS A 118 -6.33 -12.60 1.63
N LYS A 119 -5.99 -12.36 0.36
CA LYS A 119 -6.83 -12.73 -0.77
C LYS A 119 -6.64 -14.17 -1.26
N GLY A 120 -5.72 -14.94 -0.67
CA GLY A 120 -5.44 -16.32 -1.09
C GLY A 120 -4.72 -16.42 -2.44
N LEU A 121 -3.93 -15.41 -2.80
CA LEU A 121 -3.31 -15.27 -4.12
C LEU A 121 -1.89 -15.85 -4.21
N GLN A 122 -1.51 -16.75 -3.29
CA GLN A 122 -0.15 -17.24 -3.18
C GLN A 122 0.30 -18.01 -4.44
N ASP A 123 -0.59 -18.80 -5.01
CA ASP A 123 -0.30 -19.58 -6.22
C ASP A 123 -0.26 -18.73 -7.49
N LEU A 124 -1.03 -17.63 -7.52
CA LEU A 124 -1.18 -16.76 -8.68
C LEU A 124 -0.08 -15.68 -8.76
N ILE A 125 0.25 -15.05 -7.63
CA ILE A 125 1.25 -13.99 -7.55
C ILE A 125 2.53 -14.58 -6.99
N LYS A 126 3.56 -14.75 -7.81
CA LYS A 126 4.86 -15.27 -7.35
C LYS A 126 5.69 -14.17 -6.70
N LEU A 127 6.25 -14.44 -5.53
CA LEU A 127 7.17 -13.51 -4.88
C LEU A 127 8.53 -13.55 -5.59
N VAL A 128 9.09 -12.38 -5.88
CA VAL A 128 10.46 -12.20 -6.35
C VAL A 128 11.18 -11.30 -5.35
N PRO A 129 11.70 -11.87 -4.25
CA PRO A 129 12.45 -11.10 -3.27
C PRO A 129 13.80 -10.66 -3.84
N ILE A 130 14.16 -9.41 -3.58
CA ILE A 130 15.40 -8.77 -3.98
C ILE A 130 16.14 -8.29 -2.72
N ASP A 131 17.44 -8.58 -2.65
CA ASP A 131 18.31 -7.92 -1.69
C ASP A 131 18.54 -6.46 -2.12
N LEU A 132 18.11 -5.51 -1.30
CA LEU A 132 18.24 -4.09 -1.63
C LEU A 132 19.65 -3.54 -1.44
N GLN A 133 20.49 -4.22 -0.64
CA GLN A 133 21.89 -3.86 -0.41
C GLN A 133 22.82 -4.43 -1.49
N ASP A 134 22.45 -5.58 -2.06
CA ASP A 134 23.18 -6.24 -3.15
C ASP A 134 22.24 -6.54 -4.33
N ARG A 135 21.64 -5.49 -4.89
CA ARG A 135 20.55 -5.62 -5.86
C ARG A 135 21.02 -5.98 -7.28
N PRO A 136 20.29 -6.85 -8.01
CA PRO A 136 20.52 -7.07 -9.44
C PRO A 136 20.30 -5.83 -10.30
N ALA A 137 21.28 -5.53 -11.16
CA ALA A 137 21.20 -4.45 -12.14
C ALA A 137 19.98 -4.60 -13.08
N TRP A 138 19.65 -5.85 -13.44
CA TRP A 138 18.53 -6.16 -14.32
C TRP A 138 17.18 -5.67 -13.76
N TYR A 139 17.03 -5.50 -12.44
CA TYR A 139 15.76 -5.02 -11.89
C TYR A 139 15.45 -3.62 -12.38
N LYS A 140 16.42 -2.70 -12.31
CA LYS A 140 16.27 -1.35 -12.85
C LYS A 140 16.20 -1.35 -14.37
N GLU A 141 17.04 -2.14 -15.02
CA GLU A 141 17.26 -2.06 -16.47
C GLU A 141 16.15 -2.75 -17.28
N LYS A 142 15.54 -3.80 -16.75
CA LYS A 142 14.62 -4.68 -17.49
C LYS A 142 13.23 -4.78 -16.90
N VAL A 143 13.05 -4.53 -15.60
CA VAL A 143 11.77 -4.76 -14.90
C VAL A 143 11.11 -3.45 -14.48
N TYR A 144 11.76 -2.68 -13.61
CA TYR A 144 11.17 -1.50 -12.99
C TYR A 144 12.16 -0.33 -12.90
N PRO A 145 12.16 0.59 -13.89
CA PRO A 145 13.10 1.72 -13.96
C PRO A 145 13.17 2.62 -12.71
N PRO A 146 12.09 2.87 -11.96
CA PRO A 146 12.15 3.63 -10.70
C PRO A 146 13.03 2.97 -9.63
N ASN A 147 13.38 1.69 -9.80
CA ASN A 147 14.34 0.97 -8.97
C ASN A 147 13.97 1.01 -7.48
N LYS A 148 12.70 0.75 -7.17
CA LYS A 148 12.15 0.61 -5.81
C LYS A 148 11.30 -0.65 -5.73
N VAL A 149 11.05 -1.14 -4.52
CA VAL A 149 10.08 -2.19 -4.24
C VAL A 149 8.99 -1.62 -3.32
N PRO A 150 7.73 -2.08 -3.38
CA PRO A 150 7.22 -3.16 -4.25
C PRO A 150 7.06 -2.74 -5.71
N ALA A 151 7.07 -3.73 -6.60
CA ALA A 151 6.56 -3.61 -7.96
C ALA A 151 5.79 -4.87 -8.35
N LEU A 152 4.66 -4.72 -9.04
CA LEU A 152 3.81 -5.82 -9.50
C LEU A 152 3.86 -5.89 -11.03
N GLU A 153 4.35 -7.00 -11.55
CA GLU A 153 4.24 -7.38 -12.96
C GLU A 153 2.94 -8.14 -13.18
N HIS A 154 2.04 -7.56 -13.96
CA HIS A 154 0.74 -8.15 -14.30
C HIS A 154 0.23 -7.56 -15.63
N ASN A 155 -0.33 -8.40 -16.50
CA ASN A 155 -0.90 -7.98 -17.79
C ASN A 155 0.05 -7.14 -18.66
N ASN A 156 1.30 -7.60 -18.81
CA ASN A 156 2.35 -6.95 -19.61
C ASN A 156 2.72 -5.53 -19.14
N GLU A 157 2.49 -5.23 -17.87
CA GLU A 157 2.82 -3.95 -17.25
C GLU A 157 3.46 -4.17 -15.88
N VAL A 158 4.39 -3.31 -15.49
CA VAL A 158 4.95 -3.28 -14.13
C VAL A 158 4.51 -1.99 -13.44
N LYS A 159 3.76 -2.14 -12.34
CA LYS A 159 3.23 -1.04 -11.53
C LYS A 159 3.97 -0.96 -10.20
N GLY A 160 4.17 0.23 -9.67
CA GLY A 160 4.72 0.45 -8.31
C GLY A 160 3.75 1.19 -7.42
N GLU A 161 4.28 1.79 -6.35
CA GLU A 161 3.53 2.47 -5.29
C GLU A 161 2.65 1.53 -4.44
N SER A 162 3.08 1.26 -3.20
CA SER A 162 2.47 0.22 -2.37
C SER A 162 0.97 0.39 -2.10
N LEU A 163 0.48 1.63 -1.99
CA LEU A 163 -0.92 1.92 -1.71
C LEU A 163 -1.79 1.68 -2.96
N ASP A 164 -1.29 2.10 -4.12
CA ASP A 164 -1.95 1.84 -5.41
C ASP A 164 -1.99 0.33 -5.69
N LEU A 165 -0.91 -0.39 -5.36
CA LEU A 165 -0.84 -1.84 -5.56
C LEU A 165 -1.82 -2.62 -4.69
N ILE A 166 -2.03 -2.25 -3.42
CA ILE A 166 -3.01 -2.97 -2.58
C ILE A 166 -4.45 -2.74 -3.07
N GLN A 167 -4.77 -1.53 -3.56
CA GLN A 167 -6.07 -1.24 -4.18
C GLN A 167 -6.24 -1.96 -5.53
N TYR A 168 -5.18 -1.96 -6.34
CA TYR A 168 -5.15 -2.66 -7.62
C TYR A 168 -5.40 -4.16 -7.44
N ILE A 169 -4.69 -4.80 -6.50
CA ILE A 169 -4.87 -6.22 -6.22
C ILE A 169 -6.29 -6.49 -5.72
N ASP A 170 -6.82 -5.65 -4.82
CA ASP A 170 -8.18 -5.85 -4.30
C ASP A 170 -9.25 -5.79 -5.39
N SER A 171 -9.05 -4.94 -6.40
CA SER A 171 -10.02 -4.68 -7.48
C SER A 171 -9.86 -5.57 -8.71
N ASN A 172 -8.70 -6.19 -8.93
CA ASN A 172 -8.37 -6.90 -10.18
C ASN A 172 -8.12 -8.40 -9.99
N PHE A 173 -8.13 -8.90 -8.76
CA PHE A 173 -7.95 -10.32 -8.46
C PHE A 173 -9.10 -10.82 -7.59
N ASP A 174 -9.42 -12.11 -7.75
CA ASP A 174 -10.39 -12.81 -6.92
C ASP A 174 -9.97 -12.85 -5.44
N GLY A 175 -10.91 -13.24 -4.58
CA GLY A 175 -10.72 -13.36 -3.13
C GLY A 175 -11.66 -12.45 -2.34
N PRO A 176 -11.58 -12.47 -1.00
CA PRO A 176 -12.34 -11.56 -0.15
C PRO A 176 -12.04 -10.09 -0.52
N LEU A 177 -13.08 -9.25 -0.48
CA LEU A 177 -12.94 -7.80 -0.63
C LEU A 177 -12.31 -7.23 0.64
N LEU A 178 -11.33 -6.36 0.47
CA LEU A 178 -10.60 -5.72 1.57
C LEU A 178 -10.92 -4.23 1.69
N PHE A 179 -11.88 -3.73 0.90
CA PHE A 179 -12.36 -2.37 0.98
C PHE A 179 -13.89 -2.36 1.12
N PRO A 180 -14.45 -1.62 2.10
CA PRO A 180 -15.89 -1.62 2.33
C PRO A 180 -16.64 -0.78 1.29
N ASP A 181 -17.91 -1.10 1.07
CA ASP A 181 -18.81 -0.31 0.20
C ASP A 181 -19.43 0.91 0.88
N ASP A 182 -19.49 0.89 2.22
CA ASP A 182 -20.09 1.94 3.04
C ASP A 182 -19.42 3.31 2.82
N PRO A 183 -20.17 4.37 2.45
CA PRO A 183 -19.59 5.68 2.17
C PRO A 183 -18.82 6.31 3.33
N ALA A 184 -19.29 6.18 4.57
CA ALA A 184 -18.61 6.77 5.73
C ALA A 184 -17.28 6.04 6.01
N LYS A 185 -17.23 4.72 5.82
CA LYS A 185 -15.98 3.95 5.90
C LYS A 185 -15.02 4.34 4.78
N LYS A 186 -15.50 4.63 3.57
CA LYS A 186 -14.67 5.12 2.46
C LYS A 186 -14.05 6.48 2.79
N ASP A 187 -14.83 7.42 3.30
CA ASP A 187 -14.34 8.75 3.69
C ASP A 187 -13.22 8.65 4.74
N LEU A 188 -13.42 7.84 5.79
CA LEU A 188 -12.38 7.63 6.82
C LEU A 188 -11.15 6.91 6.24
N ALA A 189 -11.35 5.95 5.33
CA ALA A 189 -10.26 5.26 4.67
C ALA A 189 -9.38 6.22 3.85
N GLU A 190 -9.98 7.12 3.08
CA GLU A 190 -9.25 8.14 2.32
C GLU A 190 -8.47 9.09 3.24
N GLU A 191 -9.09 9.54 4.34
CA GLU A 191 -8.43 10.37 5.36
C GLU A 191 -7.22 9.66 5.96
N LEU A 192 -7.39 8.41 6.40
CA LEU A 192 -6.32 7.61 7.01
C LEU A 192 -5.20 7.33 6.01
N ILE A 193 -5.52 6.97 4.77
CA ILE A 193 -4.51 6.71 3.72
C ILE A 193 -3.70 7.97 3.42
N ALA A 194 -4.34 9.15 3.37
CA ALA A 194 -3.65 10.43 3.21
C ALA A 194 -2.79 10.81 4.44
N TYR A 195 -3.13 10.30 5.62
CA TYR A 195 -2.44 10.62 6.88
C TYR A 195 -1.15 9.81 7.12
N ILE A 196 -1.00 8.65 6.48
CA ILE A 196 0.11 7.70 6.67
C ILE A 196 1.50 8.36 6.62
N ASP A 197 1.73 9.28 5.68
CA ASP A 197 3.04 9.90 5.52
C ASP A 197 3.38 10.82 6.70
N SER A 198 2.38 11.53 7.24
CA SER A 198 2.52 12.36 8.44
C SER A 198 2.81 11.48 9.66
N PHE A 199 2.07 10.38 9.81
CA PHE A 199 2.29 9.39 10.87
C PHE A 199 3.72 8.83 10.82
N ASN A 200 4.16 8.34 9.67
CA ASN A 200 5.49 7.77 9.47
C ASN A 200 6.59 8.80 9.74
N LYS A 201 6.43 10.03 9.25
CA LYS A 201 7.40 11.11 9.45
C LYS A 201 7.56 11.43 10.94
N ALA A 202 6.46 11.58 11.67
CA ALA A 202 6.50 11.91 13.10
C ALA A 202 7.20 10.81 13.92
N LEU A 203 6.90 9.53 13.66
CA LEU A 203 7.54 8.43 14.39
C LEU A 203 9.02 8.25 14.03
N VAL A 204 9.41 8.50 12.77
CA VAL A 204 10.82 8.56 12.39
C VAL A 204 11.54 9.72 13.09
N SER A 205 10.94 10.91 13.14
CA SER A 205 11.56 12.06 13.82
C SER A 205 11.70 11.84 15.32
N LEU A 206 10.74 11.18 15.98
CA LEU A 206 10.90 10.74 17.38
C LEU A 206 12.05 9.74 17.51
N PHE A 207 12.08 8.72 16.65
CA PHE A 207 13.14 7.69 16.66
C PHE A 207 14.53 8.30 16.50
N LYS A 208 14.66 9.35 15.68
CA LYS A 208 15.93 10.10 15.49
C LYS A 208 16.22 11.12 16.59
N GLY A 209 15.24 11.46 17.43
CA GLY A 209 15.37 12.50 18.46
C GLY A 209 15.31 13.93 17.89
N GLU A 210 14.72 14.11 16.70
CA GLU A 210 14.61 15.41 16.02
C GLU A 210 13.42 16.23 16.52
N ALA A 211 12.27 15.59 16.72
CA ALA A 211 11.02 16.23 17.15
C ALA A 211 10.13 15.22 17.88
N ASN A 212 9.29 15.72 18.81
CA ASN A 212 8.34 14.91 19.56
C ASN A 212 6.89 15.23 19.16
N GLU A 213 6.52 14.84 17.94
CA GLU A 213 5.14 14.93 17.43
C GLU A 213 4.41 13.58 17.46
N ALA A 214 5.07 12.54 17.96
CA ALA A 214 4.55 11.16 17.98
C ALA A 214 3.24 11.04 18.76
N GLY A 215 3.11 11.76 19.88
CA GLY A 215 1.89 11.75 20.68
C GLY A 215 0.66 12.15 19.87
N ALA A 216 0.73 13.29 19.19
CA ALA A 216 -0.40 13.81 18.40
C ALA A 216 -0.81 12.86 17.26
N VAL A 217 0.15 12.24 16.57
CA VAL A 217 -0.18 11.31 15.48
C VAL A 217 -0.74 10.00 16.00
N LEU A 218 -0.26 9.50 17.14
CA LEU A 218 -0.78 8.29 17.77
C LEU A 218 -2.16 8.52 18.39
N ASP A 219 -2.42 9.72 18.93
CA ASP A 219 -3.73 10.09 19.49
C ASP A 219 -4.79 10.23 18.38
N PHE A 220 -4.38 10.69 17.19
CA PHE A 220 -5.24 10.64 16.00
C PHE A 220 -5.59 9.20 15.62
N ILE A 221 -4.60 8.30 15.60
CA ILE A 221 -4.84 6.86 15.32
C ILE A 221 -5.78 6.25 16.37
N GLU A 222 -5.53 6.50 17.65
CA GLU A 222 -6.37 6.06 18.76
C GLU A 222 -7.82 6.53 18.59
N THR A 223 -8.02 7.79 18.22
CA THR A 223 -9.36 8.37 17.98
C THR A 223 -10.03 7.77 16.74
N SER A 224 -9.27 7.52 15.68
CA SER A 224 -9.80 6.93 14.44
C SER A 224 -10.28 5.50 14.65
N LEU A 225 -9.63 4.74 15.54
CA LEU A 225 -10.04 3.38 15.90
C LEU A 225 -11.37 3.30 16.67
N THR A 226 -11.92 4.44 17.16
CA THR A 226 -13.25 4.46 17.82
C THR A 226 -14.38 4.84 16.88
N LYS A 227 -14.12 5.05 15.59
CA LYS A 227 -15.12 5.60 14.66
C LYS A 227 -16.21 4.61 14.28
N PHE A 228 -15.92 3.32 14.34
CA PHE A 228 -16.86 2.25 14.06
C PHE A 228 -16.83 1.24 15.21
N ASP A 229 -18.01 0.80 15.65
CA ASP A 229 -18.22 -0.09 16.80
C ASP A 229 -18.42 -1.55 16.40
N ASP A 230 -18.41 -1.85 15.09
CA ASP A 230 -18.57 -3.19 14.56
C ASP A 230 -17.26 -4.00 14.53
N GLY A 231 -16.18 -3.51 15.13
CA GLY A 231 -14.96 -4.27 15.42
C GLY A 231 -13.76 -3.38 15.81
N PRO A 232 -12.61 -3.95 16.18
CA PRO A 232 -11.47 -3.20 16.73
C PRO A 232 -10.51 -2.64 15.65
N LEU A 233 -10.87 -2.73 14.37
CA LEU A 233 -10.04 -2.33 13.24
C LEU A 233 -10.43 -0.94 12.72
N PHE A 234 -9.61 -0.30 11.86
CA PHE A 234 -9.81 1.11 11.48
C PHE A 234 -11.21 1.40 10.91
N LEU A 235 -11.75 0.46 10.13
CA LEU A 235 -13.08 0.55 9.53
C LEU A 235 -14.05 -0.42 10.22
N GLY A 236 -13.80 -0.72 11.50
CA GLY A 236 -14.45 -1.75 12.31
C GLY A 236 -13.99 -3.16 11.96
N GLN A 237 -14.11 -3.54 10.68
CA GLN A 237 -13.65 -4.81 10.13
C GLN A 237 -12.33 -4.65 9.37
N PHE A 238 -11.65 -5.77 9.12
CA PHE A 238 -10.34 -5.78 8.47
C PHE A 238 -10.39 -5.21 7.05
N SER A 239 -9.44 -4.32 6.75
CA SER A 239 -9.42 -3.56 5.50
C SER A 239 -8.02 -3.26 4.99
N LEU A 240 -7.94 -2.68 3.79
CA LEU A 240 -6.71 -2.14 3.21
C LEU A 240 -6.05 -1.07 4.10
N VAL A 241 -6.80 -0.36 4.94
CA VAL A 241 -6.26 0.64 5.86
C VAL A 241 -5.39 -0.04 6.92
N ASP A 242 -5.88 -1.14 7.51
CA ASP A 242 -5.11 -1.91 8.50
C ASP A 242 -3.83 -2.46 7.88
N ILE A 243 -3.92 -2.99 6.66
CA ILE A 243 -2.76 -3.46 5.87
C ILE A 243 -1.76 -2.33 5.62
N ALA A 244 -2.23 -1.11 5.38
CA ALA A 244 -1.37 0.04 5.10
C ALA A 244 -0.57 0.48 6.33
N TYR A 245 -1.13 0.36 7.54
CA TYR A 245 -0.48 0.76 8.79
C TYR A 245 0.34 -0.36 9.45
N ALA A 246 -0.08 -1.63 9.34
CA ALA A 246 0.54 -2.75 10.06
C ALA A 246 2.05 -2.89 9.90
N PRO A 247 2.64 -2.86 8.69
CA PRO A 247 4.09 -2.95 8.56
C PRO A 247 4.85 -1.85 9.31
N PHE A 248 4.26 -0.66 9.45
CA PHE A 248 4.90 0.49 10.10
C PHE A 248 4.77 0.40 11.61
N ILE A 249 3.57 0.10 12.13
CA ILE A 249 3.36 -0.08 13.57
C ILE A 249 4.20 -1.25 14.10
N ASP A 250 4.27 -2.38 13.37
CA ASP A 250 5.07 -3.56 13.74
C ASP A 250 6.58 -3.26 13.86
N ARG A 251 7.07 -2.24 13.13
CA ARG A 251 8.46 -1.78 13.22
C ARG A 251 8.65 -0.71 14.28
N PHE A 252 7.77 0.29 14.33
CA PHE A 252 7.91 1.41 15.26
C PHE A 252 7.69 1.01 16.71
N GLN A 253 6.77 0.10 17.00
CA GLN A 253 6.49 -0.35 18.37
C GLN A 253 7.76 -0.85 19.09
N PRO A 254 8.46 -1.90 18.61
CA PRO A 254 9.67 -2.38 19.28
C PRO A 254 10.83 -1.37 19.17
N ALA A 255 10.96 -0.65 18.05
CA ALA A 255 12.07 0.28 17.84
C ALA A 255 12.01 1.49 18.78
N LEU A 256 10.84 2.09 18.97
CA LEU A 256 10.66 3.23 19.87
C LEU A 256 10.74 2.82 21.34
N LEU A 257 10.22 1.64 21.69
CA LEU A 257 10.37 1.11 23.04
C LEU A 257 11.85 0.91 23.39
N ASP A 258 12.62 0.27 22.51
CA ASP A 258 14.04 -0.02 22.75
C ASP A 258 14.93 1.23 22.76
N VAL A 259 14.72 2.17 21.83
CA VAL A 259 15.64 3.30 21.58
C VAL A 259 15.22 4.60 22.27
N ARG A 260 13.95 4.73 22.66
CA ARG A 260 13.39 5.95 23.27
C ARG A 260 12.62 5.69 24.56
N ASP A 261 12.53 4.45 25.03
CA ASP A 261 11.67 4.06 26.16
C ASP A 261 10.21 4.56 25.98
N TYR A 262 9.74 4.53 24.72
CA TYR A 262 8.44 5.06 24.34
C TYR A 262 7.48 3.94 23.94
N ASP A 263 6.57 3.61 24.85
CA ASP A 263 5.48 2.69 24.58
C ASP A 263 4.33 3.40 23.85
N ILE A 264 4.12 3.03 22.58
CA ILE A 264 3.07 3.61 21.75
C ILE A 264 1.65 3.28 22.26
N THR A 265 1.50 2.23 23.07
CA THR A 265 0.21 1.75 23.61
C THR A 265 -0.16 2.39 24.95
N ALA A 266 0.77 3.06 25.61
CA ALA A 266 0.52 3.75 26.87
C ALA A 266 -0.54 4.85 26.69
N GLY A 267 -1.70 4.68 27.35
CA GLY A 267 -2.85 5.58 27.22
C GLY A 267 -3.64 5.42 25.91
N ARG A 268 -3.38 4.38 25.12
CA ARG A 268 -4.01 4.13 23.81
C ARG A 268 -4.57 2.71 23.72
N PRO A 269 -5.65 2.41 24.47
CA PRO A 269 -6.21 1.07 24.54
C PRO A 269 -6.78 0.57 23.20
N ASN A 270 -7.29 1.44 22.33
CA ASN A 270 -7.82 1.00 21.03
C ASN A 270 -6.67 0.61 20.08
N LEU A 271 -5.55 1.35 20.10
CA LEU A 271 -4.34 0.93 19.41
C LEU A 271 -3.80 -0.40 19.94
N ALA A 272 -3.82 -0.62 21.26
CA ALA A 272 -3.43 -1.90 21.84
C ALA A 272 -4.33 -3.05 21.36
N ALA A 273 -5.66 -2.85 21.37
CA ALA A 273 -6.63 -3.82 20.87
C ALA A 273 -6.46 -4.09 19.36
N TRP A 274 -6.18 -3.05 18.58
CA TRP A 274 -5.87 -3.18 17.15
C TRP A 274 -4.62 -4.03 16.91
N ILE A 275 -3.54 -3.82 17.68
CA ILE A 275 -2.32 -4.63 17.57
C ILE A 275 -2.61 -6.10 17.91
N GLU A 276 -3.38 -6.35 18.98
CA GLU A 276 -3.79 -7.70 19.36
C GLU A 276 -4.60 -8.37 18.26
N GLU A 277 -5.58 -7.68 17.68
CA GLU A 277 -6.42 -8.24 16.62
C GLU A 277 -5.62 -8.51 15.35
N MET A 278 -4.74 -7.58 14.94
CA MET A 278 -3.85 -7.79 13.80
C MET A 278 -2.95 -9.01 14.00
N ASN A 279 -2.46 -9.26 15.21
CA ASN A 279 -1.63 -10.42 15.52
C ASN A 279 -2.36 -11.77 15.42
N LYS A 280 -3.69 -11.79 15.31
CA LYS A 280 -4.47 -13.02 15.05
C LYS A 280 -4.57 -13.34 13.55
N ASN A 281 -4.17 -12.41 12.69
CA ASN A 281 -4.26 -12.59 11.24
C ASN A 281 -3.05 -13.39 10.70
N GLU A 282 -3.27 -14.66 10.37
CA GLU A 282 -2.22 -15.55 9.86
C GLU A 282 -1.58 -15.08 8.55
N ALA A 283 -2.38 -14.49 7.64
CA ALA A 283 -1.87 -13.96 6.39
C ALA A 283 -0.87 -12.81 6.61
N TYR A 284 -1.12 -11.98 7.63
CA TYR A 284 -0.18 -10.97 8.10
C TYR A 284 1.04 -11.59 8.80
N ASN A 285 0.83 -12.52 9.74
CA ASN A 285 1.91 -13.14 10.51
C ASN A 285 2.94 -13.86 9.63
N GLN A 286 2.51 -14.48 8.53
CA GLN A 286 3.41 -15.10 7.54
C GLN A 286 4.38 -14.13 6.86
N THR A 287 4.10 -12.83 6.90
CA THR A 287 4.95 -11.78 6.32
C THR A 287 5.93 -11.15 7.31
N ARG A 288 5.77 -11.46 8.60
CA ARG A 288 6.53 -10.83 9.69
C ARG A 288 7.93 -11.44 9.82
N ARG A 289 8.82 -10.64 10.39
CA ARG A 289 10.19 -11.00 10.75
C ARG A 289 10.32 -10.93 12.27
N ASP A 290 11.46 -11.37 12.80
CA ASP A 290 11.75 -11.20 14.24
C ASP A 290 11.79 -9.69 14.57
N PRO A 291 11.02 -9.22 15.57
CA PRO A 291 11.06 -7.82 16.02
C PRO A 291 12.46 -7.28 16.30
N LYS A 292 13.39 -8.12 16.79
CA LYS A 292 14.79 -7.72 17.02
C LYS A 292 15.49 -7.28 15.73
N GLU A 293 15.19 -7.93 14.61
CA GLU A 293 15.75 -7.56 13.32
C GLU A 293 15.24 -6.21 12.83
N TYR A 294 14.00 -5.84 13.15
CA TYR A 294 13.48 -4.50 12.88
C TYR A 294 14.23 -3.44 13.67
N VAL A 295 14.41 -3.66 14.98
CA VAL A 295 15.16 -2.75 15.85
C VAL A 295 16.59 -2.56 15.33
N GLU A 296 17.31 -3.64 15.06
CA GLU A 296 18.69 -3.56 14.55
C GLU A 296 18.78 -2.94 13.16
N SER A 297 17.79 -3.16 12.29
CA SER A 297 17.73 -2.45 11.00
C SER A 297 17.50 -0.95 11.19
N TYR A 298 16.67 -0.53 12.13
CA TYR A 298 16.39 0.88 12.39
C TYR A 298 17.59 1.58 13.03
N LYS A 299 18.25 0.95 14.00
CA LYS A 299 19.51 1.43 14.57
C LYS A 299 20.58 1.62 13.49
N ARG A 300 20.81 0.62 12.64
CA ARG A 300 21.76 0.73 11.52
C ARG A 300 21.40 1.84 10.55
N ARG A 301 20.12 2.06 10.27
CA ARG A 301 19.67 3.06 9.29
C ARG A 301 19.75 4.49 9.81
N PHE A 302 19.42 4.71 11.07
CA PHE A 302 19.18 6.06 11.60
C PHE A 302 20.14 6.47 12.71
N LEU A 303 20.80 5.53 13.39
CA LEU A 303 21.74 5.81 14.49
C LEU A 303 23.20 5.52 14.14
N ALA A 304 23.50 4.70 13.11
CA ALA A 304 24.88 4.41 12.70
C ALA A 304 25.62 5.61 12.05
N GLN A 305 25.10 6.82 12.22
CA GLN A 305 25.69 8.09 11.77
C GLN A 305 25.87 9.10 12.92
N LEU A 306 25.64 8.68 14.18
CA LEU A 306 25.95 9.43 15.40
C LEU A 306 27.25 8.91 16.02
#